data_AF-I3I5W5-F1
#
_entry.id   AF-I3I5W5-F1
#
_cell.length_a   1.000
_cell.length_b   1.000
_cell.length_c   1.000
_cell.angle_alpha   90.00
_cell.angle_beta   90.00
_cell.angle_gamma   90.00
#
_symmetry.space_group_name_H-M   'P 1'
#
loop_
_entity.id
_entity.type
_entity.pdbx_description
1 polymer ?
#
loop_
_entity_poly.entity_id
_entity_poly.type
_entity_poly.pdbx_seq_one_letter_code
_entity_poly.pdbx_strand_id
1 'polypeptide(L)'
;MHRVLMRVATGFHHRRREFFMSELRTAKNPNKPSLAERLQHLVDDRRGVNKAVPINLSSFLNESQMLALHSLESFGWNLWFVRRPMFMPPLVVVANGESTQHAVLEEDGSVNLKPQIHLRH
;
A
#
# COMPACT_ATOMS: atom_id res chain seq x y z
N MET A 1 -49.21 26.74 -26.18
CA MET A 1 -50.44 26.47 -25.40
C MET A 1 -51.24 25.37 -26.08
N HIS A 2 -51.96 24.57 -25.28
CA HIS A 2 -52.92 23.52 -25.67
C HIS A 2 -52.39 22.08 -25.82
N ARG A 3 -52.36 21.39 -24.65
CA ARG A 3 -52.71 19.98 -24.46
C ARG A 3 -53.99 19.64 -25.24
N VAL A 4 -54.15 18.39 -25.71
CA VAL A 4 -55.22 17.48 -25.24
C VAL A 4 -54.78 16.03 -25.50
N LEU A 5 -54.90 15.22 -24.45
CA LEU A 5 -54.73 13.77 -24.38
C LEU A 5 -56.13 13.13 -24.46
N MET A 6 -56.31 12.08 -25.27
CA MET A 6 -57.47 11.18 -25.17
C MET A 6 -57.02 9.71 -25.35
N ARG A 7 -56.85 9.01 -24.22
CA ARG A 7 -57.52 7.76 -23.77
C ARG A 7 -58.40 7.04 -24.82
N VAL A 8 -58.56 5.70 -24.93
CA VAL A 8 -58.46 4.53 -24.02
C VAL A 8 -58.41 3.21 -24.86
N ALA A 9 -57.79 2.14 -24.32
CA ALA A 9 -58.03 0.67 -24.42
C ALA A 9 -58.61 0.05 -25.71
N THR A 10 -58.16 -1.14 -26.17
CA THR A 10 -58.50 -2.48 -25.60
C THR A 10 -57.69 -3.52 -26.40
N GLY A 11 -56.82 -4.34 -25.81
CA GLY A 11 -57.16 -5.64 -25.25
C GLY A 11 -56.90 -6.77 -26.26
N PHE A 12 -55.74 -7.41 -26.20
CA PHE A 12 -55.48 -8.64 -26.94
C PHE A 12 -54.52 -9.56 -26.17
N HIS A 13 -54.75 -10.86 -26.33
CA HIS A 13 -53.93 -12.01 -25.95
C HIS A 13 -54.17 -12.66 -24.58
N HIS A 14 -55.16 -13.55 -24.59
CA HIS A 14 -55.13 -14.87 -23.96
C HIS A 14 -53.74 -15.53 -24.19
N ARG A 15 -52.88 -15.70 -23.17
CA ARG A 15 -52.82 -16.77 -22.15
C ARG A 15 -52.58 -18.18 -22.70
N ARG A 16 -51.31 -18.62 -22.62
CA ARG A 16 -50.80 -19.87 -21.99
C ARG A 16 -49.26 -19.74 -21.92
N ARG A 17 -48.64 -19.33 -20.80
CA ARG A 17 -48.13 -20.14 -19.64
C ARG A 17 -47.58 -21.49 -20.11
N GLU A 18 -46.33 -21.87 -19.86
CA GLU A 18 -45.62 -22.04 -18.57
C GLU A 18 -44.09 -21.84 -18.76
N PHE A 19 -43.38 -20.92 -18.09
CA PHE A 19 -42.70 -21.03 -16.78
C PHE A 19 -41.88 -22.32 -16.54
N PHE A 20 -40.54 -22.25 -16.62
CA PHE A 20 -39.67 -22.49 -15.45
C PHE A 20 -38.25 -21.93 -15.65
N MET A 21 -37.69 -21.43 -14.55
CA MET A 21 -36.45 -20.68 -14.42
C MET A 21 -35.18 -21.55 -14.50
N SER A 22 -34.05 -20.97 -14.92
CA SER A 22 -32.75 -21.16 -14.25
C SER A 22 -31.72 -20.12 -14.73
N GLU A 23 -31.59 -19.09 -13.91
CA GLU A 23 -30.37 -18.39 -13.49
C GLU A 23 -29.15 -18.32 -14.42
N LEU A 24 -28.82 -17.08 -14.78
CA LEU A 24 -27.48 -16.48 -14.84
C LEU A 24 -26.33 -17.45 -15.14
N ARG A 25 -26.05 -17.62 -16.42
CA ARG A 25 -24.73 -18.06 -16.87
C ARG A 25 -23.70 -17.04 -16.40
N THR A 26 -23.06 -17.31 -15.26
CA THR A 26 -21.87 -16.57 -14.85
C THR A 26 -20.80 -16.87 -15.89
N ALA A 27 -20.56 -15.90 -16.78
CA ALA A 27 -19.44 -15.95 -17.70
C ALA A 27 -18.18 -15.96 -16.83
N LYS A 28 -17.54 -17.13 -16.73
CA LYS A 28 -16.22 -17.31 -16.14
C LYS A 28 -15.25 -16.49 -16.99
N ASN A 29 -15.04 -15.23 -16.60
CA ASN A 29 -14.09 -14.33 -17.24
C ASN A 29 -12.70 -14.98 -17.17
N PRO A 30 -12.09 -15.38 -18.30
CA PRO A 30 -10.87 -16.20 -18.32
C PRO A 30 -9.63 -15.46 -17.82
N ASN A 31 -9.75 -14.18 -17.44
CA ASN A 31 -8.62 -13.31 -17.13
C ASN A 31 -8.54 -12.90 -15.64
N LYS A 32 -9.20 -13.62 -14.74
CA LYS A 32 -9.04 -13.41 -13.29
C LYS A 32 -8.08 -14.46 -12.73
N PRO A 33 -6.89 -14.06 -12.22
CA PRO A 33 -5.99 -15.01 -11.57
C PRO A 33 -6.70 -15.66 -10.39
N SER A 34 -6.56 -16.97 -10.28
CA SER A 34 -7.13 -17.77 -9.19
C SER A 34 -6.64 -17.30 -7.83
N LEU A 35 -7.36 -17.65 -6.76
CA LEU A 35 -6.92 -17.36 -5.40
C LEU A 35 -5.51 -17.90 -5.14
N ALA A 36 -5.20 -19.08 -5.68
CA ALA A 36 -3.87 -19.68 -5.61
C ALA A 36 -2.80 -18.81 -6.29
N GLU A 37 -3.07 -18.28 -7.48
CA GLU A 37 -2.15 -17.36 -8.19
C GLU A 37 -2.01 -16.01 -7.49
N ARG A 38 -3.09 -15.50 -6.90
CA ARG A 38 -3.07 -14.27 -6.09
C ARG A 38 -2.25 -14.45 -4.81
N LEU A 39 -2.34 -15.63 -4.19
CA LEU A 39 -1.51 -15.98 -3.03
C LEU A 39 -0.05 -16.19 -3.44
N GLN A 40 0.20 -16.80 -4.61
CA GLN A 40 1.56 -16.97 -5.14
C GLN A 40 2.31 -15.64 -5.29
N HIS A 41 1.61 -14.58 -5.72
CA HIS A 41 2.18 -13.26 -5.90
C HIS A 41 2.40 -12.48 -4.58
N LEU A 42 1.82 -12.93 -3.46
CA LEU A 42 2.13 -12.43 -2.11
C LEU A 42 3.34 -13.14 -1.50
N VAL A 43 3.71 -14.31 -2.04
CA VAL A 43 4.84 -15.13 -1.61
C VAL A 43 6.12 -14.82 -2.41
N ASP A 44 6.03 -14.01 -3.47
CA ASP A 44 7.18 -13.37 -4.13
C ASP A 44 7.71 -12.21 -3.27
N ASP A 45 8.09 -12.54 -2.04
CA ASP A 45 8.82 -11.64 -1.16
C ASP A 45 10.24 -11.55 -1.69
N ARG A 46 10.52 -10.50 -2.49
CA ARG A 46 11.85 -10.20 -3.04
C ARG A 46 12.95 -10.01 -1.97
N ARG A 47 12.68 -10.27 -0.68
CA ARG A 47 13.60 -10.14 0.45
C ARG A 47 14.43 -11.40 0.70
N GLY A 48 14.21 -12.48 -0.07
CA GLY A 48 14.96 -13.72 0.08
C GLY A 48 14.65 -14.44 1.40
N VAL A 49 15.67 -15.00 2.07
CA VAL A 49 15.53 -15.81 3.30
C VAL A 49 15.09 -14.98 4.52
N ASN A 50 15.16 -13.64 4.44
CA ASN A 50 14.73 -12.77 5.52
C ASN A 50 13.22 -12.59 5.49
N LYS A 51 12.51 -13.36 6.34
CA LYS A 51 11.16 -13.01 6.78
C LYS A 51 11.13 -11.54 7.17
N ALA A 52 9.99 -10.86 7.03
CA ALA A 52 9.79 -9.52 7.57
C ALA A 52 10.02 -9.56 9.10
N VAL A 53 11.26 -9.32 9.51
CA VAL A 53 11.67 -9.33 10.91
C VAL A 53 11.01 -8.12 11.57
N PRO A 54 10.41 -8.27 12.76
CA PRO A 54 10.15 -7.11 13.62
C PRO A 54 11.42 -6.26 13.69
N ILE A 55 11.33 -4.98 13.35
CA ILE A 55 12.52 -4.14 13.26
C ILE A 55 13.04 -3.89 14.68
N ASN A 56 14.04 -4.67 15.11
CA ASN A 56 14.83 -4.35 16.31
C ASN A 56 15.77 -3.20 15.94
N LEU A 57 15.36 -1.96 16.20
CA LEU A 57 16.16 -0.76 15.87
C LEU A 57 17.52 -0.78 16.56
N SER A 58 17.58 -1.32 17.78
CA SER A 58 18.82 -1.50 18.56
C SER A 58 19.85 -2.41 17.87
N SER A 59 19.45 -3.19 16.85
CA SER A 59 20.39 -3.99 16.04
C SER A 59 21.01 -3.21 14.88
N PHE A 60 20.53 -2.00 14.59
CA PHE A 60 20.97 -1.18 13.46
C PHE A 60 21.45 0.21 13.86
N LEU A 61 20.96 0.73 14.98
CA LEU A 61 21.32 2.03 15.53
C LEU A 61 22.22 1.81 16.74
N ASN A 62 23.26 2.63 16.86
CA ASN A 62 24.03 2.74 18.10
C ASN A 62 23.28 3.61 19.13
N GLU A 63 23.86 3.75 20.33
CA GLU A 63 23.25 4.51 21.43
C GLU A 63 23.03 5.99 21.10
N SER A 64 24.01 6.65 20.47
CA SER A 64 23.91 8.06 20.06
C SER A 64 22.77 8.27 19.05
N GLN A 65 22.65 7.38 18.07
CA GLN A 65 21.58 7.39 17.09
C GLN A 65 20.21 7.12 17.73
N MET A 66 20.11 6.17 18.66
CA MET A 66 18.86 5.91 19.39
C MET A 66 18.41 7.15 20.19
N LEU A 67 19.33 7.81 20.90
CA LEU A 67 19.03 9.00 21.69
C LEU A 67 18.59 10.18 20.80
N ALA A 68 19.30 10.38 19.69
CA ALA A 68 18.96 11.43 18.73
C ALA A 68 17.62 11.17 18.05
N LEU A 69 17.31 9.91 17.70
CA LEU A 69 16.02 9.53 17.15
C LEU A 69 14.88 9.85 18.12
N HIS A 70 14.98 9.49 19.40
CA HIS A 70 13.95 9.85 20.41
C HIS A 70 13.78 11.36 20.57
N SER A 71 14.88 12.11 20.50
CA SER A 71 14.82 13.57 20.55
C SER A 71 14.08 14.14 19.33
N LEU A 72 14.40 13.63 18.13
CA LEU A 72 13.75 14.00 16.88
C LEU A 72 12.25 13.66 16.86
N GLU A 73 11.87 12.51 17.41
CA GLU A 73 10.47 12.09 17.55
C GLU A 73 9.64 13.09 18.35
N SER A 74 10.24 13.73 19.36
CA SER A 74 9.60 14.81 20.13
C SER A 74 9.34 16.08 19.30
N PHE A 75 10.07 16.28 18.20
CA PHE A 75 9.88 17.37 17.24
C PHE A 75 9.03 16.96 16.02
N GLY A 76 8.38 15.78 16.06
CA GLY A 76 7.53 15.29 14.99
C GLY A 76 8.28 14.71 13.80
N TRP A 77 9.57 14.42 13.95
CA TRP A 77 10.31 13.62 12.98
C TRP A 77 10.12 12.14 13.28
N ASN A 78 10.28 11.28 12.28
CA ASN A 78 10.11 9.84 12.47
C ASN A 78 11.16 9.08 11.66
N LEU A 79 11.47 7.86 12.10
CA LEU A 79 12.26 6.95 11.28
C LEU A 79 11.52 6.65 9.98
N TRP A 80 12.18 6.87 8.84
CA TRP A 80 11.65 6.49 7.54
C TRP A 80 12.08 5.08 7.18
N PHE A 81 13.38 4.85 7.03
CA PHE A 81 13.95 3.53 6.75
C PHE A 81 15.41 3.45 7.17
N VAL A 82 15.90 2.22 7.29
CA VAL A 82 17.33 1.94 7.42
C VAL A 82 17.81 1.20 6.17
N ARG A 83 18.76 1.79 5.43
CA ARG A 83 19.42 1.08 4.32
C ARG A 83 20.49 0.16 4.89
N ARG A 84 20.57 -1.06 4.37
CA ARG A 84 21.54 -2.07 4.80
C ARG A 84 22.34 -2.55 3.58
N PRO A 85 23.35 -1.78 3.13
CA PRO A 85 24.24 -2.23 2.07
C PRO A 85 25.06 -3.43 2.57
N MET A 86 25.42 -4.35 1.67
CA MET A 86 26.08 -5.61 2.06
C MET A 86 27.49 -5.41 2.67
N PHE A 87 28.17 -4.31 2.32
CA PHE A 87 29.56 -4.02 2.70
C PHE A 87 29.75 -2.64 3.33
N MET A 88 28.68 -1.96 3.73
CA MET A 88 28.76 -0.64 4.37
C MET A 88 27.87 -0.59 5.61
N PRO A 89 28.17 0.30 6.57
CA PRO A 89 27.32 0.51 7.73
C PRO A 89 25.87 0.83 7.34
N PRO A 90 24.90 0.47 8.19
CA PRO A 90 23.52 0.86 7.99
C PRO A 90 23.35 2.38 7.92
N LEU A 91 22.56 2.85 6.95
CA LEU A 91 22.24 4.28 6.82
C LEU A 91 20.84 4.53 7.36
N VAL A 92 20.73 5.33 8.41
CA VAL A 92 19.47 5.64 9.09
C VAL A 92 18.90 6.92 8.49
N VAL A 93 17.71 6.81 7.88
CA VAL A 93 17.03 7.96 7.26
C VAL A 93 15.77 8.29 8.04
N VAL A 94 15.62 9.57 8.38
CA VAL A 94 14.46 10.13 9.09
C VAL A 94 13.71 11.12 8.20
N ALA A 95 12.41 11.26 8.46
CA ALA A 95 11.51 12.19 7.80
C ALA A 95 10.98 13.20 8.81
N ASN A 96 10.65 14.41 8.37
CA ASN A 96 9.70 15.24 9.13
C ASN A 96 8.27 14.66 9.03
N GLY A 97 7.34 15.13 9.86
CA GLY A 97 5.97 14.60 9.91
C GLY A 97 5.23 14.63 8.56
N GLU A 98 5.50 15.65 7.74
CA GLU A 98 4.91 15.80 6.39
C GLU A 98 5.66 15.01 5.30
N SER A 99 6.76 14.32 5.64
CA SER A 99 7.63 13.60 4.70
C SER A 99 8.20 14.45 3.55
N THR A 100 8.23 15.78 3.71
CA THR A 100 8.76 16.75 2.75
C THR A 100 10.27 16.95 2.89
N GLN A 101 10.81 16.69 4.08
CA GLN A 101 12.24 16.78 4.36
C GLN A 101 12.76 15.45 4.88
N HIS A 102 13.96 15.11 4.44
CA HIS A 102 14.66 13.89 4.83
C HIS A 102 16.03 14.26 5.39
N ALA A 103 16.47 13.51 6.38
CA ALA A 103 17.82 13.63 6.92
C ALA A 103 18.43 12.26 7.15
N VAL A 104 19.76 12.20 7.18
CA VAL A 104 20.50 11.03 7.65
C VAL A 104 20.91 11.27 9.09
N LEU A 105 20.71 10.25 9.92
CA LEU A 105 21.22 10.24 11.27
C LEU A 105 22.61 9.58 11.27
N GLU A 106 23.64 10.38 11.50
CA GLU A 106 25.04 9.95 11.45
C GLU A 106 25.42 9.12 12.69
N GLU A 107 26.57 8.45 12.66
CA GLU A 107 27.02 7.55 13.74
C GLU A 107 27.22 8.27 15.09
N ASP A 108 27.58 9.56 15.06
CA ASP A 108 27.75 10.39 16.25
C ASP A 108 26.42 10.94 16.81
N GLY A 109 25.29 10.62 16.17
CA GLY A 109 23.97 11.14 16.52
C GLY A 109 23.67 12.52 15.92
N SER A 110 24.56 13.09 15.11
CA SER A 110 24.29 14.32 14.37
C SER A 110 23.30 14.09 13.22
N VAL A 111 22.55 15.14 12.86
CA VAL A 111 21.51 15.08 11.83
C VAL A 111 21.98 15.81 10.59
N ASN A 112 22.19 15.06 9.52
CA ASN A 112 22.59 15.58 8.24
C ASN A 112 21.36 15.83 7.34
N LEU A 113 20.96 17.10 7.23
CA LEU A 113 19.82 17.55 6.42
C LEU A 113 20.11 17.58 4.91
N LYS A 114 21.38 17.51 4.50
CA LYS A 114 21.79 17.53 3.09
C LYS A 114 22.67 16.31 2.78
N PRO A 115 22.17 15.09 3.01
CA PRO A 115 22.95 13.90 2.78
C PRO A 115 23.15 13.72 1.26
N GLN A 116 24.35 13.32 0.85
CA GLN A 116 24.64 13.01 -0.55
C GLN A 116 24.13 11.62 -0.92
N ILE A 117 22.83 11.39 -0.75
CA ILE A 117 22.17 10.12 -1.09
C ILE A 117 21.14 10.32 -2.20
N HIS A 118 21.14 9.39 -3.15
CA HIS A 118 20.14 9.35 -4.21
C HIS A 118 18.88 8.65 -3.68
N LEU A 119 17.86 9.43 -3.29
CA LEU A 119 16.52 8.91 -3.06
C LEU A 119 15.78 8.82 -4.39
N ARG A 120 15.14 7.68 -4.66
CA ARG A 120 14.23 7.52 -5.79
C ARG A 120 12.81 7.65 -5.24
N HIS A 121 12.03 8.56 -5.82
CA HIS A 121 10.61 8.75 -5.50
C HIS A 121 9.75 7.77 -6.30
#